data_AF-A0ABD6IHP7-F1
#
_entry.id   AF-A0ABD6IHP7-F1
#
_cell.length_a   1.000
_cell.length_b   1.000
_cell.length_c   1.000
_cell.angle_alpha   90.00
_cell.angle_beta   90.00
_cell.angle_gamma   90.00
#
_symmetry.space_group_name_H-M   'P 1'
#
loop_
_entity.id
_entity.type
_entity.pdbx_description
1 polymer ?
#
loop_
_entity_poly.entity_id
_entity_poly.type
_entity_poly.pdbx_seq_one_letter_code
_entity_poly.pdbx_strand_id
1 'polypeptide(L)'
;MIIRFILGPFLNPSISLEIDYFGNFILLFSSCIFIFLFLSFRYVFGFKKEAKTQIITEDHKYKFDKKQAIKLMLNLLVSTFITSIILTIFNAFFFTPVFFKLFKLTDNINPIDLAQQWLTNKKFKSFSLSLNYFVWAFVLYFPFNLVNFTITSILFYGIYLVMIKSHSKMKKSFKY
;
A
#
# COMPACT_ATOMS: atom_id res chain seq x y z
N MET A 1 -7.95 -5.23 6.97
CA MET A 1 -7.75 -5.81 5.63
C MET A 1 -8.24 -7.24 5.53
N ILE A 2 -7.83 -8.17 6.42
CA ILE A 2 -8.31 -9.56 6.40
C ILE A 2 -9.84 -9.66 6.52
N ILE A 3 -10.44 -8.93 7.48
CA ILE A 3 -11.91 -8.89 7.65
C ILE A 3 -12.60 -8.39 6.36
N ARG A 4 -12.03 -7.36 5.73
CA ARG A 4 -12.55 -6.82 4.46
C ARG A 4 -12.37 -7.80 3.30
N PHE A 5 -11.29 -8.57 3.28
CA PHE A 5 -11.10 -9.62 2.28
C PHE A 5 -12.11 -10.77 2.43
N ILE A 6 -12.40 -11.16 3.67
CA ILE A 6 -13.35 -12.24 3.96
C ILE A 6 -14.79 -11.79 3.73
N LEU A 7 -15.17 -10.62 4.25
CA LEU A 7 -16.56 -10.16 4.29
C LEU A 7 -16.92 -9.19 3.17
N GLY A 8 -15.95 -8.50 2.58
CA GLY A 8 -16.16 -7.47 1.56
C GLY A 8 -17.00 -7.94 0.38
N PRO A 9 -16.72 -9.11 -0.22
CA PRO A 9 -17.49 -9.65 -1.34
C PRO A 9 -18.98 -9.90 -1.05
N PHE A 10 -19.36 -10.03 0.22
CA PHE A 10 -20.74 -10.24 0.63
C PHE A 10 -21.51 -8.93 0.87
N LEU A 11 -20.82 -7.78 0.84
CA LEU A 11 -21.42 -6.46 1.06
C LEU A 11 -21.91 -5.81 -0.24
N ASN A 12 -21.52 -6.34 -1.40
CA ASN A 12 -21.91 -5.78 -2.69
C ASN A 12 -22.50 -6.86 -3.63
N PRO A 13 -23.82 -7.12 -3.55
CA PRO A 13 -24.45 -8.16 -4.36
C PRO A 13 -24.51 -7.83 -5.86
N SER A 14 -24.19 -6.59 -6.25
CA SER A 14 -24.33 -6.10 -7.63
C SER A 14 -23.18 -6.51 -8.55
N ILE A 15 -22.07 -7.03 -8.00
CA ILE A 15 -20.87 -7.43 -8.75
C ILE A 15 -20.67 -8.94 -8.58
N SER A 16 -20.18 -9.62 -9.62
CA SER A 16 -19.86 -11.05 -9.50
C SER A 16 -18.86 -11.28 -8.37
N LEU A 17 -19.11 -12.31 -7.56
CA LEU A 17 -18.30 -12.66 -6.40
C LEU A 17 -16.79 -12.76 -6.72
N GLU A 18 -16.43 -13.33 -7.87
CA GLU A 18 -15.04 -13.47 -8.33
C GLU A 18 -14.31 -12.13 -8.48
N ILE A 19 -14.98 -11.16 -9.12
CA ILE A 19 -14.44 -9.81 -9.33
C ILE A 19 -14.23 -9.10 -7.99
N ASP A 20 -15.19 -9.22 -7.07
CA ASP A 20 -15.09 -8.55 -5.77
C ASP A 20 -14.01 -9.21 -4.88
N TYR A 21 -13.91 -10.54 -4.88
CA TYR A 21 -12.81 -11.25 -4.23
C TYR A 21 -11.45 -10.82 -4.78
N PHE A 22 -11.34 -10.70 -6.10
CA PHE A 22 -10.10 -10.28 -6.74
C PHE A 22 -9.73 -8.84 -6.34
N GLY A 23 -10.69 -7.91 -6.35
CA GLY A 23 -10.47 -6.54 -5.89
C GLY A 23 -9.99 -6.47 -4.43
N ASN A 24 -10.63 -7.23 -3.54
CA ASN A 24 -10.22 -7.28 -2.14
C ASN A 24 -8.87 -7.99 -1.93
N PHE A 25 -8.53 -8.98 -2.76
CA PHE A 25 -7.22 -9.63 -2.78
C PHE A 25 -6.13 -8.61 -3.12
N ILE A 26 -6.31 -7.80 -4.16
CA ILE A 26 -5.34 -6.77 -4.56
C ILE A 26 -5.09 -5.80 -3.40
N LEU A 27 -6.14 -5.38 -2.68
CA LEU A 27 -6.00 -4.49 -1.52
C LEU A 27 -5.22 -5.13 -0.37
N LEU A 28 -5.48 -6.40 -0.07
CA LEU A 28 -4.76 -7.15 0.96
C LEU A 28 -3.29 -7.31 0.57
N PHE A 29 -3.03 -7.78 -0.65
CA PHE A 29 -1.70 -7.97 -1.21
C PHE A 29 -0.87 -6.67 -1.19
N SER A 30 -1.49 -5.57 -1.63
CA SER A 30 -0.89 -4.23 -1.62
C SER A 30 -0.50 -3.78 -0.20
N SER A 31 -1.36 -4.07 0.78
CA SER A 31 -1.09 -3.76 2.19
C SER A 31 0.04 -4.62 2.75
N CYS A 32 0.08 -5.91 2.40
CA CYS A 32 1.15 -6.83 2.81
C CYS A 32 2.50 -6.38 2.27
N ILE A 33 2.59 -5.97 1.00
CA ILE A 33 3.84 -5.43 0.41
C ILE A 33 4.27 -4.18 1.16
N PHE A 34 3.36 -3.22 1.38
CA PHE A 34 3.69 -1.99 2.09
C PHE A 34 4.24 -2.25 3.50
N ILE A 35 3.55 -3.11 4.26
CA ILE A 35 3.97 -3.46 5.63
C ILE A 35 5.31 -4.18 5.60
N PHE A 36 5.49 -5.14 4.69
CA PHE A 36 6.75 -5.87 4.55
C PHE A 36 7.92 -4.93 4.25
N LEU A 37 7.76 -4.01 3.29
CA LEU A 37 8.79 -3.03 2.94
C LEU A 37 9.05 -2.06 4.09
N PHE A 38 8.00 -1.55 4.76
CA PHE A 38 8.13 -0.68 5.92
C PHE A 38 8.92 -1.34 7.05
N LEU A 39 8.63 -2.60 7.37
CA LEU A 39 9.35 -3.35 8.40
C LEU A 39 10.79 -3.68 7.96
N SER A 40 10.99 -4.05 6.69
CA SER A 40 12.32 -4.36 6.16
C SER A 40 13.23 -3.13 6.14
N PHE A 41 12.73 -1.99 5.69
CA PHE A 41 13.49 -0.75 5.71
C PHE A 41 13.68 -0.22 7.14
N ARG A 42 12.70 -0.39 8.03
CA ARG A 42 12.89 -0.12 9.45
C ARG A 42 14.03 -0.96 10.04
N TYR A 43 14.13 -2.22 9.63
CA TYR A 43 15.21 -3.11 10.03
C TYR A 43 16.57 -2.62 9.51
N VAL A 44 16.67 -2.32 8.21
CA VAL A 44 17.89 -1.85 7.53
C VAL A 44 18.36 -0.49 8.06
N PHE A 45 17.45 0.44 8.32
CA PHE A 45 17.76 1.77 8.87
C PHE A 45 18.10 1.77 10.37
N GLY A 46 18.30 0.60 10.98
CA GLY A 46 18.92 0.48 12.30
C GLY A 46 18.02 0.80 13.49
N PHE A 47 16.69 0.74 13.33
CA PHE A 47 15.76 0.88 14.46
C PHE A 47 15.89 -0.26 15.51
N LYS A 48 16.67 -1.32 15.23
CA LYS A 48 16.95 -2.43 16.15
C LYS A 48 17.62 -1.99 17.46
N LYS A 49 18.48 -0.96 17.44
CA LYS A 49 19.18 -0.50 18.66
C LYS A 49 18.25 0.22 19.64
N GLU A 50 17.18 0.85 19.16
CA GLU A 50 16.33 1.75 19.95
C GLU A 50 15.30 0.99 20.82
N ALA A 51 14.88 -0.22 20.43
CA ALA A 51 14.00 -1.07 21.24
C ALA A 51 14.69 -1.63 22.49
N LYS A 52 16.00 -1.91 22.43
CA LYS A 52 16.77 -2.41 23.58
C LYS A 52 17.10 -1.30 24.59
N THR A 53 17.36 -0.07 24.13
CA THR A 53 17.67 1.05 25.03
C THR A 53 16.45 1.58 25.78
N GLN A 54 15.23 1.41 25.26
CA GLN A 54 14.01 1.83 25.95
C GLN A 54 13.60 0.91 27.12
N ILE A 55 14.08 -0.33 27.14
CA ILE A 55 13.75 -1.31 28.18
C ILE A 55 14.67 -1.16 29.40
N ILE A 56 15.88 -0.60 29.25
CA ILE A 56 16.94 -0.65 30.27
C ILE A 56 17.00 0.61 31.16
N THR A 57 16.37 1.71 30.77
CA THR A 57 16.37 2.96 31.57
C THR A 57 14.95 3.27 32.05
N GLU A 58 14.66 2.86 33.28
CA GLU A 58 13.37 3.01 33.97
C GLU A 58 12.88 4.45 34.13
N ASP A 59 13.68 5.46 33.78
CA ASP A 59 13.40 6.87 34.09
C ASP A 59 13.19 7.81 32.89
N HIS A 60 12.98 7.28 31.68
CA HIS A 60 12.79 8.15 30.52
C HIS A 60 11.40 8.77 30.45
N LYS A 61 11.33 10.08 30.77
CA LYS A 61 10.42 11.03 30.12
C LYS A 61 10.43 10.72 28.62
N TYR A 62 9.34 10.19 28.07
CA TYR A 62 9.13 10.06 26.61
C TYR A 62 9.12 11.47 26.01
N LYS A 63 10.30 11.99 25.71
CA LYS A 63 10.49 13.24 25.00
C LYS A 63 10.40 12.91 23.52
N PHE A 64 9.58 13.65 22.79
CA PHE A 64 9.53 13.55 21.33
C PHE A 64 10.94 13.75 20.77
N ASP A 65 11.55 12.67 20.28
CA ASP A 65 12.86 12.74 19.66
C ASP A 65 12.68 13.08 18.19
N LYS A 66 12.97 14.33 17.84
CA LYS A 66 12.89 14.85 16.47
C LYS A 66 13.69 13.96 15.49
N LYS A 67 14.79 13.34 15.93
CA LYS A 67 15.60 12.45 15.11
C LYS A 67 14.86 11.15 14.78
N GLN A 68 14.15 10.56 15.75
CA GLN A 68 13.32 9.36 15.53
C GLN A 68 12.14 9.66 14.61
N ALA A 69 11.50 10.83 14.78
CA ALA A 69 10.43 11.27 13.89
C ALA A 69 10.91 11.43 12.43
N ILE A 70 12.08 12.04 12.21
CA ILE A 70 12.68 12.17 10.87
C ILE A 70 13.00 10.79 10.28
N LYS A 71 13.61 9.89 11.04
CA LYS A 71 13.89 8.52 10.56
C LYS A 71 12.61 7.77 10.17
N LEU A 72 11.55 7.91 10.96
CA LEU A 72 10.25 7.30 10.67
C LEU A 72 9.67 7.86 9.38
N MET A 73 9.71 9.18 9.20
CA MET A 73 9.23 9.85 7.99
C MET A 73 10.01 9.40 6.75
N LEU A 74 11.35 9.32 6.84
CA LEU A 74 12.19 8.78 5.76
C LEU A 74 11.84 7.33 5.44
N ASN A 75 11.63 6.50 6.46
CA ASN A 75 11.23 5.11 6.27
C ASN A 75 9.89 5.00 5.53
N LEU A 76 8.89 5.80 5.93
CA LEU A 76 7.58 5.86 5.29
C LEU A 76 7.68 6.35 3.84
N LEU A 77 8.51 7.35 3.57
CA LEU A 77 8.73 7.90 2.23
C LEU A 77 9.33 6.84 1.29
N VAL A 78 10.42 6.19 1.70
CA VAL A 78 11.07 5.14 0.91
C VAL A 78 10.13 3.95 0.71
N SER A 79 9.42 3.52 1.77
CA SER A 79 8.44 2.43 1.68
C SER A 79 7.32 2.76 0.69
N THR A 80 6.78 3.98 0.76
CA THR A 80 5.72 4.46 -0.14
C THR A 80 6.18 4.44 -1.59
N PHE A 81 7.37 4.99 -1.87
CA PHE A 81 7.90 5.08 -3.21
C PHE A 81 8.15 3.70 -3.83
N ILE A 82 8.86 2.82 -3.11
CA ILE A 82 9.17 1.47 -3.59
C ILE A 82 7.91 0.61 -3.73
N THR A 83 6.98 0.69 -2.76
CA THR A 83 5.69 -0.01 -2.86
C THR A 83 4.92 0.42 -4.10
N SER A 84 4.92 1.72 -4.41
CA SER A 84 4.21 2.27 -5.56
C SER A 84 4.81 1.77 -6.89
N ILE A 85 6.13 1.66 -6.99
CA ILE A 85 6.79 1.06 -8.16
C ILE A 85 6.40 -0.41 -8.31
N ILE A 86 6.56 -1.20 -7.24
CA ILE A 86 6.28 -2.64 -7.26
C ILE A 86 4.82 -2.88 -7.67
N LEU A 87 3.87 -2.18 -7.05
CA LEU A 87 2.45 -2.37 -7.38
C LEU A 87 2.07 -1.86 -8.76
N THR A 88 2.79 -0.87 -9.30
CA THR A 88 2.60 -0.46 -10.70
C THR A 88 3.00 -1.57 -11.65
N ILE A 89 4.12 -2.26 -11.37
CA ILE A 89 4.55 -3.43 -12.15
C ILE A 89 3.52 -4.56 -12.00
N PHE A 90 3.08 -4.88 -10.78
CA PHE A 90 2.06 -5.91 -10.59
C PHE A 90 0.74 -5.58 -11.27
N ASN A 91 0.30 -4.31 -11.24
CA ASN A 91 -0.88 -3.87 -11.96
C ASN A 91 -0.72 -4.10 -13.46
N ALA A 92 0.36 -3.62 -14.06
CA ALA A 92 0.59 -3.72 -15.50
C ALA A 92 0.70 -5.17 -16.01
N PHE A 93 1.37 -6.05 -15.26
CA PHE A 93 1.69 -7.40 -15.73
C PHE A 93 0.74 -8.49 -15.24
N PHE A 94 0.03 -8.29 -14.12
CA PHE A 94 -0.77 -9.35 -13.50
C PHE A 94 -2.20 -8.89 -13.21
N PHE A 95 -2.40 -7.81 -12.47
CA PHE A 95 -3.74 -7.47 -12.01
C PHE A 95 -4.64 -6.96 -13.13
N THR A 96 -4.15 -6.10 -14.00
CA THR A 96 -4.94 -5.58 -15.12
C THR A 96 -5.30 -6.67 -16.14
N PRO A 97 -4.38 -7.56 -16.58
CA PRO A 97 -4.76 -8.68 -17.46
C PRO A 97 -5.81 -9.61 -16.85
N VAL A 98 -5.66 -9.97 -15.57
CA VAL A 98 -6.66 -10.81 -14.88
C VAL A 98 -7.99 -10.08 -14.75
N PHE A 99 -7.97 -8.80 -14.37
CA PHE A 99 -9.16 -7.96 -14.27
C PHE A 99 -9.91 -7.88 -15.61
N PHE A 100 -9.20 -7.62 -16.70
CA PHE A 100 -9.82 -7.55 -18.04
C PHE A 100 -10.38 -8.90 -18.50
N LYS A 101 -9.75 -10.02 -18.12
CA LYS A 101 -10.32 -11.34 -18.40
C LYS A 101 -11.61 -11.58 -17.61
N LEU A 102 -11.64 -11.23 -16.32
CA LEU A 102 -12.84 -11.37 -15.47
C LEU A 102 -14.02 -10.54 -16.01
N PHE A 103 -13.74 -9.36 -16.59
CA PHE A 103 -14.74 -8.51 -17.26
C PHE A 103 -15.00 -8.86 -18.73
N LYS A 104 -14.44 -9.98 -19.25
CA LYS A 104 -14.62 -10.43 -20.65
C LYS A 104 -14.18 -9.41 -21.71
N LEU A 105 -13.16 -8.61 -21.38
CA LEU A 105 -12.54 -7.63 -22.27
C LEU A 105 -11.43 -8.26 -23.13
N THR A 106 -10.76 -9.29 -22.60
CA THR A 106 -9.75 -10.12 -23.28
C THR A 106 -9.99 -11.60 -22.96
N ASP A 107 -9.55 -12.50 -23.84
CA ASP A 107 -9.69 -13.95 -23.67
C ASP A 107 -8.53 -14.56 -22.86
N ASN A 108 -7.39 -13.87 -22.78
CA ASN A 108 -6.20 -14.35 -22.10
C ASN A 108 -5.65 -13.36 -21.07
N ILE A 109 -4.81 -13.85 -20.16
CA ILE A 109 -4.14 -13.06 -19.11
C ILE A 109 -2.71 -12.66 -19.48
N ASN A 110 -2.30 -12.89 -20.73
CA ASN A 110 -0.94 -12.60 -21.16
C ASN A 110 -0.79 -11.08 -21.38
N PRO A 111 0.07 -10.38 -20.61
CA PRO A 111 0.22 -8.94 -20.75
C PRO A 111 0.77 -8.51 -22.12
N ILE A 112 1.51 -9.38 -22.81
CA ILE A 112 2.04 -9.08 -24.16
C ILE A 112 0.90 -9.05 -25.19
N ASP A 113 0.03 -10.06 -25.15
CA ASP A 113 -1.10 -10.15 -26.07
C ASP A 113 -2.09 -9.00 -25.81
N LEU A 114 -2.31 -8.66 -24.53
CA LEU A 114 -3.11 -7.51 -24.16
C LEU A 114 -2.50 -6.21 -24.70
N ALA A 115 -1.19 -6.03 -24.59
CA ALA A 115 -0.50 -4.84 -25.12
C ALA A 115 -0.63 -4.71 -26.65
N GLN A 116 -0.60 -5.83 -27.38
CA GLN A 116 -0.81 -5.84 -28.83
C GLN A 116 -2.25 -5.48 -29.22
N GLN A 117 -3.23 -5.94 -28.44
CA GLN A 117 -4.64 -5.63 -28.68
C GLN A 117 -5.06 -4.25 -28.17
N TRP A 118 -4.27 -3.61 -27.32
CA TRP A 118 -4.62 -2.39 -26.59
C TRP A 118 -5.08 -1.23 -27.47
N LEU A 119 -4.37 -0.97 -28.57
CA LEU A 119 -4.69 0.15 -29.48
C LEU A 119 -5.64 -0.25 -30.62
N THR A 120 -5.79 -1.54 -30.89
CA THR A 120 -6.53 -2.05 -32.05
C THR A 120 -7.94 -2.52 -31.68
N ASN A 121 -8.15 -2.97 -30.44
CA ASN A 121 -9.43 -3.47 -29.98
C ASN A 121 -10.34 -2.31 -29.54
N LYS A 122 -11.50 -2.19 -30.19
CA LYS A 122 -12.51 -1.15 -29.89
C LYS A 122 -12.98 -1.15 -28.43
N LYS A 123 -12.95 -2.31 -27.75
CA LYS A 123 -13.31 -2.42 -26.32
C LYS A 123 -12.39 -1.62 -25.40
N PHE A 124 -11.14 -1.37 -25.80
CA PHE A 124 -10.16 -0.63 -25.00
C PHE A 124 -10.09 0.85 -25.34
N LYS A 125 -10.81 1.30 -26.38
CA LYS A 125 -10.70 2.67 -26.91
C LYS A 125 -11.13 3.75 -25.89
N SER A 126 -12.02 3.42 -24.96
CA SER A 126 -12.41 4.30 -23.85
C SER A 126 -11.33 4.45 -22.78
N PHE A 127 -10.37 3.52 -22.71
CA PHE A 127 -9.30 3.49 -21.72
C PHE A 127 -7.96 3.94 -22.30
N SER A 128 -7.71 3.64 -23.58
CA SER A 128 -6.48 3.99 -24.27
C SER A 128 -6.47 5.49 -24.60
N LEU A 129 -5.76 6.29 -23.79
CA LEU A 129 -5.43 7.70 -24.08
C LEU A 129 -4.48 7.85 -25.30
N SER A 130 -4.61 7.00 -26.32
CA SER A 130 -3.65 6.79 -27.42
C SER A 130 -2.23 6.43 -26.97
N LEU A 131 -2.06 6.03 -25.70
CA LEU A 131 -0.79 5.58 -25.14
C LEU A 131 -0.63 4.06 -25.33
N ASN A 132 0.61 3.60 -25.50
CA ASN A 132 0.94 2.17 -25.38
C ASN A 132 0.47 1.63 -24.01
N TYR A 133 0.02 0.38 -23.96
CA TYR A 133 -0.50 -0.28 -22.75
C TYR A 133 0.40 -0.10 -21.52
N PHE A 134 1.71 -0.36 -21.62
CA PHE A 134 2.61 -0.28 -20.48
C PHE A 134 2.81 1.16 -20.01
N VAL A 135 2.84 2.11 -20.95
CA VAL A 135 2.93 3.54 -20.64
C VAL A 135 1.65 4.01 -19.96
N TRP A 136 0.49 3.63 -20.50
CA TRP A 136 -0.81 3.90 -19.89
C TRP A 136 -0.90 3.34 -18.46
N ALA A 137 -0.49 2.08 -18.27
CA ALA A 137 -0.51 1.42 -16.97
C ALA A 137 0.40 2.17 -15.99
N PHE A 138 1.60 2.57 -16.41
CA PHE A 138 2.51 3.31 -15.54
C PHE A 138 1.96 4.69 -15.19
N VAL A 139 1.47 5.45 -16.18
CA VAL A 139 0.89 6.79 -16.00
C VAL A 139 -0.35 6.76 -15.11
N LEU A 140 -1.15 5.68 -15.15
CA LEU A 140 -2.33 5.55 -14.31
C LEU A 140 -1.97 5.06 -12.91
N TYR A 141 -1.30 3.91 -12.81
CA TYR A 141 -1.13 3.20 -11.56
C TYR A 141 -0.04 3.78 -10.68
N PHE A 142 1.04 4.34 -11.23
CA PHE A 142 2.10 4.93 -10.41
C PHE A 142 1.61 6.10 -9.56
N PRO A 143 0.98 7.17 -10.12
CA PRO A 143 0.47 8.26 -9.30
C PRO A 143 -0.67 7.82 -8.38
N PHE A 144 -1.54 6.91 -8.84
CA PHE A 144 -2.61 6.37 -7.99
C PHE A 144 -2.06 5.66 -6.75
N ASN A 145 -1.10 4.75 -6.95
CA ASN A 145 -0.45 4.05 -5.85
C ASN A 145 0.29 5.03 -4.93
N LEU A 146 1.02 5.99 -5.51
CA LEU A 146 1.77 6.99 -4.75
C LEU A 146 0.85 7.79 -3.83
N VAL A 147 -0.28 8.27 -4.34
CA VAL A 147 -1.29 8.99 -3.55
C VAL A 147 -1.86 8.09 -2.45
N ASN A 148 -2.25 6.86 -2.79
CA ASN A 148 -2.85 5.92 -1.84
C ASN A 148 -1.92 5.60 -0.65
N PHE A 149 -0.65 5.30 -0.92
CA PHE A 149 0.32 5.00 0.13
C PHE A 149 0.83 6.24 0.86
N THR A 150 0.79 7.42 0.22
CA THR A 150 1.06 8.70 0.90
C THR A 150 -0.02 8.98 1.94
N ILE A 151 -1.30 8.85 1.58
CA ILE A 151 -2.42 9.01 2.52
C ILE A 151 -2.29 7.99 3.67
N THR A 152 -2.02 6.72 3.33
CA THR A 152 -1.81 5.66 4.33
C THR A 152 -0.66 6.00 5.29
N SER A 153 0.45 6.51 4.76
CA SER A 153 1.62 6.91 5.57
C SER A 153 1.33 8.11 6.47
N ILE A 154 0.57 9.11 6.00
CA ILE A 154 0.15 10.27 6.79
C ILE A 154 -0.73 9.82 7.96
N LEU A 155 -1.72 8.96 7.69
CA LEU A 155 -2.59 8.41 8.73
C LEU A 155 -1.80 7.59 9.75
N PHE A 156 -0.90 6.72 9.30
CA PHE A 156 -0.04 5.93 10.17
C PHE A 156 0.84 6.82 11.06
N TYR A 157 1.47 7.85 10.49
CA TYR A 157 2.28 8.81 11.23
C TYR A 157 1.45 9.57 12.28
N GLY A 158 0.23 10.00 11.92
CA GLY A 158 -0.70 10.63 12.86
C GLY A 158 -1.06 9.72 14.05
N ILE A 159 -1.40 8.46 13.77
CA ILE A 159 -1.68 7.45 14.81
C ILE A 159 -0.46 7.28 15.73
N TYR A 160 0.75 7.17 15.15
CA TYR A 160 1.99 7.05 15.92
C TYR A 160 2.20 8.21 16.89
N LEU A 161 1.96 9.45 16.46
CA LEU A 161 2.07 10.64 17.32
C LEU A 161 1.06 10.62 18.47
N VAL A 162 -0.19 10.23 18.19
CA VAL A 162 -1.23 10.11 19.22
C VAL A 162 -0.86 9.05 20.25
N MET A 163 -0.36 7.89 19.81
CA MET A 163 0.08 6.81 20.70
C MET A 163 1.19 7.26 21.65
N ILE A 164 2.20 7.99 21.15
CA ILE A 164 3.27 8.56 22.00
C ILE A 164 2.69 9.51 23.04
N LYS A 165 1.78 10.41 22.62
CA LYS A 165 1.18 11.41 23.52
C LYS A 165 0.33 10.76 24.61
N SER A 166 -0.45 9.75 24.26
CA SER A 166 -1.30 9.01 25.21
C SER A 166 -0.48 8.19 26.20
N HIS A 167 0.59 7.53 25.74
CA HIS A 167 1.49 6.78 26.63
C HIS A 167 2.20 7.70 27.64
N SER A 168 2.63 8.89 27.19
CA SER A 168 3.21 9.92 28.06
C SER A 168 2.23 10.44 29.13
N LYS A 169 0.94 10.57 28.80
CA LYS A 169 -0.11 10.99 29.76
C LYS A 169 -0.41 9.92 30.81
N MET A 170 -0.55 8.66 30.42
CA MET A 170 -0.85 7.57 31.36
C MET A 170 0.24 7.42 32.42
N LYS A 171 1.52 7.44 32.04
CA LYS A 171 2.63 7.38 33.02
C LYS A 171 2.65 8.55 34.03
N LYS A 172 2.11 9.72 33.68
CA LYS A 172 1.99 10.84 34.63
C LYS A 172 0.87 10.64 35.66
N SER A 173 -0.17 9.88 35.35
CA SER A 173 -1.29 9.67 36.29
C SER A 173 -1.00 8.61 37.35
N PHE A 174 0.00 7.75 37.14
CA PHE A 174 0.44 6.72 38.09
C PHE A 174 1.62 7.15 39.00
N LYS A 175 2.00 8.44 38.97
CA LYS A 175 3.11 8.99 39.79
C LYS A 175 2.65 9.64 41.11
N TYR A 176 1.48 9.25 41.62
CA TYR A 176 0.95 9.70 42.92
C TYR A 176 0.85 8.53 43.88
#